data_AF-A0AAN5CU36-F1
#
_entry.id   AF-A0AAN5CU36-F1
#
_cell.length_a   1.000
_cell.length_b   1.000
_cell.length_c   1.000
_cell.angle_alpha   90.00
_cell.angle_beta   90.00
_cell.angle_gamma   90.00
#
_symmetry.space_group_name_H-M   'P 1'
#
loop_
_entity.id
_entity.type
_entity.pdbx_description
1 polymer ?
#
loop_
_entity_poly.entity_id
_entity_poly.type
_entity_poly.pdbx_seq_one_letter_code
_entity_poly.pdbx_strand_id
1 'polypeptide(L)'
;GEKGETFDDANLSKISTTEFLGSEKAFKKRLNEISARRNKSRNSSKSTVDFDGNSLKGIEKGSAEDEQVKKRKKPTKTSSKSAVYLGYSDEDEEPLMKIPKSESEGNEKSSSGKGSSNSHSSKKEHNGNQKNELECPECQYRSMSVNSWLDHLRRSHSTTPAMAGCFLRCECGHETVSHAHQYRCEISKFTVIRCSVAPKCVLCEMRPKSQSGYAKHLKVHHSTKIEESGYYLKCACGFRADTDHHSREHFKQCPGREFTVHKLKKK
;
A
#
# COMPACT_ATOMS: atom_id res chain seq x y z
N GLY A 1 32.51 -46.07 9.79
CA GLY A 1 33.56 -45.58 8.90
C GLY A 1 32.98 -44.49 8.05
N GLU A 2 32.90 -43.29 8.63
CA GLU A 2 32.31 -42.12 8.00
C GLU A 2 33.43 -41.33 7.34
N LYS A 3 33.34 -41.13 6.03
CA LYS A 3 34.29 -40.30 5.27
C LYS A 3 33.73 -38.88 5.26
N GLY A 4 34.40 -37.99 5.98
CA GLY A 4 34.18 -36.55 5.89
C GLY A 4 34.87 -36.00 4.64
N GLU A 5 34.10 -35.33 3.79
CA GLU A 5 34.63 -34.52 2.69
C GLU A 5 34.78 -33.07 3.17
N THR A 6 36.01 -32.59 3.17
CA THR A 6 36.38 -31.19 3.39
C THR A 6 36.27 -30.43 2.09
N PHE A 7 35.50 -29.34 2.06
CA PHE A 7 35.44 -28.40 0.94
C PHE A 7 36.43 -27.26 1.18
N ASP A 8 37.37 -27.08 0.25
CA ASP A 8 38.37 -26.02 0.27
C ASP A 8 37.78 -24.68 -0.21
N ASP A 9 37.68 -23.72 0.71
CA ASP A 9 37.36 -22.31 0.45
C ASP A 9 38.63 -21.55 0.01
N ALA A 10 38.92 -21.52 -1.29
CA ALA A 10 40.00 -20.68 -1.80
C ALA A 10 39.88 -20.33 -3.30
N ASN A 11 38.84 -19.59 -3.74
CA ASN A 11 38.96 -18.85 -5.01
C ASN A 11 37.92 -17.74 -5.28
N LEU A 12 37.82 -16.72 -4.42
CA LEU A 12 36.99 -15.53 -4.70
C LEU A 12 37.75 -14.23 -4.47
N SER A 13 38.82 -14.01 -5.24
CA SER A 13 39.42 -12.67 -5.36
C SER A 13 40.06 -12.50 -6.73
N LYS A 14 39.24 -12.19 -7.74
CA LYS A 14 39.63 -11.57 -9.04
C LYS A 14 38.36 -11.34 -9.87
N ILE A 15 37.50 -10.41 -9.45
CA ILE A 15 36.52 -9.81 -10.36
C ILE A 15 37.05 -8.42 -10.71
N SER A 16 37.47 -8.29 -11.96
CA SER A 16 38.05 -7.09 -12.55
C SER A 16 37.05 -5.93 -12.56
N THR A 17 37.42 -4.81 -11.96
CA THR A 17 36.61 -3.59 -11.79
C THR A 17 36.41 -2.77 -13.07
N THR A 18 36.78 -3.29 -14.24
CA THR A 18 36.86 -2.51 -15.49
C THR A 18 35.61 -2.55 -16.37
N GLU A 19 34.60 -3.36 -16.06
CA GLU A 19 33.38 -3.44 -16.88
C GLU A 19 32.22 -2.53 -16.42
N PHE A 20 32.35 -1.84 -15.28
CA PHE A 20 31.23 -1.08 -14.71
C PHE A 20 30.98 0.29 -15.38
N LEU A 21 31.99 0.89 -16.01
CA LEU A 21 31.90 2.24 -16.59
C LEU A 21 31.18 2.29 -17.96
N GLY A 22 30.98 1.14 -18.62
CA GLY A 22 30.19 1.06 -19.86
C GLY A 22 28.68 1.18 -19.63
N SER A 23 28.21 0.86 -18.42
CA SER A 23 26.77 0.81 -18.09
C SER A 23 26.16 2.18 -17.78
N GLU A 24 26.96 3.12 -17.25
CA GLU A 24 26.44 4.41 -16.76
C GLU A 24 26.07 5.35 -17.92
N LYS A 25 26.85 5.35 -19.00
CA LYS A 25 26.53 6.12 -20.22
C LYS A 25 25.28 5.57 -20.92
N ALA A 26 25.11 4.26 -20.94
CA ALA A 26 23.92 3.62 -21.49
C ALA A 26 22.67 3.93 -20.64
N PHE A 27 22.81 3.97 -19.32
CA PHE A 27 21.72 4.30 -18.40
C PHE A 27 21.27 5.77 -18.53
N LYS A 28 22.22 6.72 -18.55
CA LYS A 28 21.93 8.14 -18.76
C LYS A 28 21.27 8.42 -20.11
N LYS A 29 21.71 7.75 -21.19
CA LYS A 29 21.08 7.84 -22.51
C LYS A 29 19.62 7.37 -22.48
N ARG A 30 19.33 6.27 -21.78
CA ARG A 30 17.99 5.70 -21.67
C ARG A 30 17.03 6.59 -20.85
N LEU A 31 17.53 7.24 -19.80
CA LEU A 31 16.75 8.21 -19.01
C LEU A 31 16.38 9.45 -19.84
N ASN A 32 17.33 10.00 -20.62
CA ASN A 32 17.04 11.14 -21.49
C ASN A 32 16.02 10.80 -22.59
N GLU A 33 16.06 9.58 -23.15
CA GLU A 33 15.09 9.14 -24.15
C GLU A 33 13.67 9.00 -23.57
N ILE A 34 13.54 8.54 -22.32
CA ILE A 34 12.26 8.45 -21.60
C ILE A 34 11.68 9.85 -21.35
N SER A 35 12.52 10.81 -20.92
CA SER A 35 12.10 12.20 -20.70
C SER A 35 11.64 12.88 -21.99
N ALA A 36 12.33 12.66 -23.11
CA ALA A 36 11.95 13.23 -24.41
C ALA A 36 10.60 12.72 -24.92
N ARG A 37 10.29 11.42 -24.73
CA ARG A 37 8.98 10.85 -25.11
C ARG A 37 7.83 11.45 -24.29
N ARG A 38 8.07 11.78 -23.03
CA ARG A 38 7.07 12.37 -22.13
C ARG A 38 6.67 13.79 -22.54
N ASN A 39 7.62 14.59 -23.03
CA ASN A 39 7.35 15.95 -23.49
C ASN A 39 6.65 15.98 -24.86
N LYS A 40 6.97 15.05 -25.76
CA LYS A 40 6.33 14.99 -27.09
C LYS A 40 4.84 14.63 -27.01
N SER A 41 4.42 13.87 -25.99
CA SER A 41 3.01 13.52 -25.76
C SER A 41 2.16 14.69 -25.21
N ARG A 42 2.77 15.76 -24.68
CA ARG A 42 2.03 16.90 -24.10
C ARG A 42 1.61 17.95 -25.13
N ASN A 43 2.28 18.01 -26.29
CA ASN A 43 2.04 19.06 -27.29
C ASN A 43 1.08 18.65 -28.42
N SER A 44 0.56 17.42 -28.47
CA SER A 44 -0.30 16.96 -29.57
C SER A 44 -1.81 17.06 -29.30
N SER A 45 -2.25 17.80 -28.27
CA SER A 45 -3.66 17.83 -27.84
C SER A 45 -4.28 19.23 -27.79
N LYS A 46 -3.83 20.15 -28.65
CA LYS A 46 -4.45 21.47 -28.83
C LYS A 46 -4.98 21.61 -30.25
N SER A 47 -6.05 20.88 -30.57
CA SER A 47 -6.86 21.12 -31.76
C SER A 47 -8.02 22.04 -31.40
N THR A 48 -8.01 23.24 -31.95
CA THR A 48 -9.12 24.20 -31.93
C THR A 48 -10.26 23.66 -32.78
N VAL A 49 -11.45 23.53 -32.19
CA VAL A 49 -12.70 23.27 -32.91
C VAL A 49 -13.57 24.50 -32.77
N ASP A 50 -13.69 25.24 -33.87
CA ASP A 50 -14.65 26.32 -34.06
C ASP A 50 -16.06 25.70 -34.14
N PHE A 51 -16.96 26.17 -33.28
CA PHE A 51 -18.34 25.69 -33.19
C PHE A 51 -19.26 26.78 -33.75
N ASP A 52 -19.53 26.72 -35.05
CA ASP A 52 -20.53 27.56 -35.70
C ASP A 52 -21.94 27.11 -35.30
N GLY A 53 -22.68 28.05 -34.71
CA GLY A 53 -24.08 27.88 -34.36
C GLY A 53 -24.96 27.81 -35.60
N ASN A 54 -25.93 26.88 -35.61
CA ASN A 54 -26.97 26.87 -36.62
C ASN A 54 -28.36 26.60 -36.03
N SER A 55 -29.14 27.68 -36.00
CA SER A 55 -30.52 27.83 -36.46
C SER A 55 -31.58 26.77 -36.09
N LEU A 56 -32.49 27.18 -35.18
CA LEU A 56 -33.83 26.61 -34.99
C LEU A 56 -34.78 26.96 -36.15
N LYS A 57 -35.40 25.93 -36.75
CA LYS A 57 -36.77 25.90 -37.32
C LYS A 57 -37.25 24.45 -37.10
N GLY A 58 -38.33 24.14 -36.37
CA GLY A 58 -39.71 24.52 -36.60
C GLY A 58 -40.30 23.60 -37.68
N ILE A 59 -41.04 22.55 -37.30
CA ILE A 59 -41.99 21.77 -38.13
C ILE A 59 -42.99 21.07 -37.20
N GLU A 60 -44.21 20.97 -37.71
CA GLU A 60 -45.51 20.90 -37.07
C GLU A 60 -45.97 19.49 -36.63
N LYS A 61 -47.09 19.50 -35.91
CA LYS A 61 -47.92 18.36 -35.52
C LYS A 61 -48.48 17.64 -36.76
N GLY A 62 -48.48 16.31 -36.72
CA GLY A 62 -49.21 15.44 -37.63
C GLY A 62 -49.64 14.17 -36.91
N SER A 63 -50.92 13.84 -37.04
CA SER A 63 -51.69 12.83 -36.34
C SER A 63 -51.63 11.42 -36.97
N ALA A 64 -51.82 10.43 -36.09
CA ALA A 64 -52.57 9.19 -36.28
C ALA A 64 -52.06 8.03 -37.18
N GLU A 65 -52.30 6.84 -36.61
CA GLU A 65 -52.54 5.51 -37.18
C GLU A 65 -51.41 4.46 -37.24
N ASP A 66 -51.80 3.30 -36.68
CA ASP A 66 -51.35 1.91 -36.81
C ASP A 66 -50.21 1.56 -37.77
N GLU A 67 -49.19 0.84 -37.27
CA GLU A 67 -48.85 -0.49 -37.80
C GLU A 67 -47.81 -1.23 -36.94
N GLN A 68 -48.06 -2.51 -36.72
CA GLN A 68 -47.19 -3.45 -36.02
C GLN A 68 -45.92 -3.77 -36.82
N VAL A 69 -44.73 -3.44 -36.31
CA VAL A 69 -43.48 -4.09 -36.77
C VAL A 69 -42.50 -4.31 -35.60
N LYS A 70 -42.29 -5.58 -35.25
CA LYS A 70 -41.18 -6.08 -34.42
C LYS A 70 -39.84 -5.67 -35.06
N LYS A 71 -39.16 -4.67 -34.51
CA LYS A 71 -37.74 -4.38 -34.84
C LYS A 71 -36.87 -4.25 -33.59
N ARG A 72 -35.85 -5.10 -33.59
CA ARG A 72 -34.65 -5.19 -32.75
C ARG A 72 -34.20 -3.86 -32.13
N LYS A 73 -34.14 -3.81 -30.81
CA LYS A 73 -33.45 -2.75 -30.05
C LYS A 73 -31.94 -2.88 -30.28
N LYS A 74 -31.34 -1.91 -30.98
CA LYS A 74 -29.89 -1.67 -30.98
C LYS A 74 -29.51 -0.93 -29.68
N PRO A 75 -28.38 -1.25 -29.03
CA PRO A 75 -27.93 -0.52 -27.86
C PRO A 75 -27.48 0.89 -28.24
N THR A 76 -28.05 1.87 -27.55
CA THR A 76 -27.67 3.29 -27.58
C THR A 76 -26.30 3.46 -26.92
N LYS A 77 -25.37 4.08 -27.65
CA LYS A 77 -24.07 4.52 -27.13
C LYS A 77 -24.29 5.68 -26.17
N THR A 78 -24.17 5.45 -24.87
CA THR A 78 -24.08 6.51 -23.86
C THR A 78 -22.68 7.10 -23.89
N SER A 79 -22.56 8.27 -24.51
CA SER A 79 -21.39 9.15 -24.43
C SER A 79 -21.19 9.58 -22.97
N SER A 80 -20.26 8.93 -22.29
CA SER A 80 -19.87 9.31 -20.94
C SER A 80 -18.87 10.46 -21.05
N LYS A 81 -19.35 11.68 -20.76
CA LYS A 81 -18.54 12.89 -20.64
C LYS A 81 -17.37 12.65 -19.69
N SER A 82 -16.16 12.75 -20.22
CA SER A 82 -14.92 12.82 -19.47
C SER A 82 -14.90 14.10 -18.64
N ALA A 83 -14.93 13.96 -17.32
CA ALA A 83 -14.61 15.07 -16.41
C ALA A 83 -13.12 15.38 -16.53
N VAL A 84 -12.82 16.50 -17.18
CA VAL A 84 -11.49 17.11 -17.24
C VAL A 84 -11.22 17.68 -15.85
N TYR A 85 -10.38 17.01 -15.08
CA TYR A 85 -9.85 17.55 -13.82
C TYR A 85 -8.78 18.59 -14.17
N LEU A 86 -9.18 19.86 -14.09
CA LEU A 86 -8.30 21.02 -14.23
C LEU A 86 -7.30 21.04 -13.07
N GLY A 87 -6.05 21.36 -13.42
CA GLY A 87 -4.92 21.37 -12.50
C GLY A 87 -5.08 22.39 -11.39
N TYR A 88 -4.66 21.98 -10.19
CA TYR A 88 -4.25 22.90 -9.14
C TYR A 88 -2.84 23.38 -9.45
N SER A 89 -2.70 24.69 -9.54
CA SER A 89 -1.42 25.39 -9.59
C SER A 89 -0.87 25.48 -8.17
N ASP A 90 0.32 24.94 -7.96
CA ASP A 90 1.16 25.13 -6.78
C ASP A 90 1.75 26.56 -6.81
N GLU A 91 1.04 27.54 -6.26
CA GLU A 91 1.61 28.87 -5.95
C GLU A 91 0.80 29.45 -4.77
N ASP A 92 1.03 28.99 -3.55
CA ASP A 92 0.72 29.76 -2.34
C ASP A 92 1.70 29.34 -1.24
N GLU A 93 2.67 30.22 -0.99
CA GLU A 93 3.61 30.15 0.11
C GLU A 93 2.86 30.16 1.45
N GLU A 94 3.05 29.11 2.26
CA GLU A 94 2.64 29.18 3.66
C GLU A 94 3.58 30.11 4.45
N PRO A 95 3.04 31.07 5.22
CA PRO A 95 3.85 31.92 6.09
C PRO A 95 4.39 31.12 7.27
N LEU A 96 5.72 31.13 7.41
CA LEU A 96 6.48 30.61 8.56
C LEU A 96 5.91 31.15 9.88
N MET A 97 5.19 30.31 10.62
CA MET A 97 4.86 30.58 12.02
C MET A 97 6.15 30.56 12.85
N LYS A 98 6.46 31.72 13.43
CA LYS A 98 7.55 31.91 14.40
C LYS A 98 7.26 31.09 15.65
N ILE A 99 8.09 30.07 15.89
CA ILE A 99 8.14 29.35 17.17
C ILE A 99 8.73 30.30 18.23
N PRO A 100 8.02 30.64 19.31
CA PRO A 100 8.61 31.37 20.41
C PRO A 100 9.65 30.49 21.12
N LYS A 101 10.89 30.98 21.19
CA LYS A 101 11.95 30.44 22.05
C LYS A 101 11.49 30.60 23.50
N SER A 102 11.11 29.50 24.15
CA SER A 102 10.97 29.43 25.59
C SER A 102 12.36 29.12 26.18
N GLU A 103 12.97 30.15 26.76
CA GLU A 103 14.10 30.05 27.66
C GLU A 103 13.61 29.39 28.95
N SER A 104 14.02 28.15 29.22
CA SER A 104 13.82 27.52 30.52
C SER A 104 15.14 27.55 31.27
N GLU A 105 15.29 28.59 32.09
CA GLU A 105 16.28 28.69 33.15
C GLU A 105 16.00 27.65 34.25
N GLY A 106 17.07 27.20 34.89
CA GLY A 106 17.12 25.99 35.70
C GLY A 106 16.35 26.02 37.03
N ASN A 107 16.19 24.83 37.59
CA ASN A 107 16.04 24.67 39.03
C ASN A 107 16.59 23.30 39.45
N GLU A 108 17.87 23.31 39.82
CA GLU A 108 18.47 22.26 40.63
C GLU A 108 17.91 22.37 42.06
N LYS A 109 17.21 21.35 42.54
CA LYS A 109 17.08 21.12 43.98
C LYS A 109 16.92 19.64 44.30
N SER A 110 18.07 19.07 44.61
CA SER A 110 18.30 17.92 45.46
C SER A 110 17.38 17.85 46.68
N SER A 111 16.77 16.68 46.92
CA SER A 111 16.47 16.22 48.27
C SER A 111 16.68 14.72 48.38
N SER A 112 17.71 14.39 49.16
CA SER A 112 18.07 13.05 49.62
C SER A 112 17.06 12.62 50.69
N GLY A 113 16.24 11.62 50.38
CA GLY A 113 15.39 10.92 51.34
C GLY A 113 15.85 9.48 51.53
N LYS A 114 16.70 9.24 52.53
CA LYS A 114 16.95 7.90 53.09
C LYS A 114 15.71 7.48 53.90
N GLY A 115 15.08 6.39 53.49
CA GLY A 115 13.99 5.74 54.24
C GLY A 115 14.08 4.24 54.10
N SER A 116 14.72 3.59 55.07
CA SER A 116 14.65 2.14 55.30
C SER A 116 13.22 1.73 55.65
N SER A 117 12.76 0.55 55.20
CA SER A 117 12.32 -0.58 56.03
C SER A 117 11.35 -1.53 55.30
N ASN A 118 11.60 -2.82 55.51
CA ASN A 118 10.65 -3.95 55.51
C ASN A 118 10.18 -4.57 54.19
N SER A 119 11.02 -5.51 53.77
CA SER A 119 10.68 -6.82 53.23
C SER A 119 9.51 -7.52 53.94
N HIS A 120 8.37 -7.61 53.25
CA HIS A 120 7.43 -8.73 53.36
C HIS A 120 7.27 -9.35 51.96
N SER A 121 7.94 -10.49 51.78
CA SER A 121 7.94 -11.28 50.54
C SER A 121 6.66 -12.11 50.45
N SER A 122 5.57 -11.48 50.06
CA SER A 122 4.35 -12.17 49.63
C SER A 122 4.55 -12.68 48.21
N LYS A 123 4.77 -13.99 48.06
CA LYS A 123 4.67 -14.73 46.78
C LYS A 123 3.26 -14.54 46.21
N LYS A 124 3.06 -13.46 45.46
CA LYS A 124 1.85 -13.22 44.69
C LYS A 124 2.15 -13.66 43.26
N GLU A 125 1.54 -14.75 42.84
CA GLU A 125 1.64 -15.26 41.48
C GLU A 125 1.19 -14.17 40.50
N HIS A 126 2.17 -13.51 39.87
CA HIS A 126 1.96 -12.49 38.83
C HIS A 126 1.56 -13.19 37.52
N ASN A 127 0.32 -13.66 37.43
CA ASN A 127 -0.20 -14.29 36.20
C ASN A 127 -1.30 -13.48 35.48
N GLY A 128 -1.30 -12.14 35.62
CA GLY A 128 -2.47 -11.33 35.24
C GLY A 128 -2.27 -10.18 34.23
N ASN A 129 -1.03 -9.74 33.93
CA ASN A 129 -0.84 -8.39 33.36
C ASN A 129 -0.08 -8.28 32.03
N GLN A 130 0.05 -9.37 31.25
CA GLN A 130 0.68 -9.34 29.91
C GLN A 130 -0.17 -8.63 28.82
N LYS A 131 -1.28 -7.97 29.18
CA LYS A 131 -2.36 -7.70 28.23
C LYS A 131 -2.04 -6.72 27.09
N ASN A 132 -0.92 -5.99 27.11
CA ASN A 132 -0.62 -4.94 26.11
C ASN A 132 0.85 -4.89 25.67
N GLU A 133 1.60 -5.99 25.73
CA GLU A 133 2.97 -5.99 25.20
C GLU A 133 2.97 -6.06 23.67
N LEU A 134 3.57 -5.06 23.03
CA LEU A 134 3.82 -5.02 21.60
C LEU A 134 5.14 -5.74 21.30
N GLU A 135 5.06 -6.89 20.65
CA GLU A 135 6.22 -7.67 20.25
C GLU A 135 6.74 -7.24 18.88
N CYS A 136 8.06 -7.14 18.71
CA CYS A 136 8.68 -6.89 17.42
C CYS A 136 8.56 -8.14 16.53
N PRO A 137 8.19 -8.01 15.24
CA PRO A 137 8.10 -9.16 14.36
C PRO A 137 9.45 -9.80 14.00
N GLU A 138 10.55 -9.03 14.06
CA GLU A 138 11.88 -9.39 13.56
C GLU A 138 12.88 -9.76 14.69
N CYS A 139 12.58 -9.45 15.95
CA CYS A 139 13.45 -9.77 17.08
C CYS A 139 12.66 -9.97 18.39
N GLN A 140 13.36 -10.26 19.50
CA GLN A 140 12.74 -10.51 20.81
C GLN A 140 12.35 -9.24 21.58
N TYR A 141 12.46 -8.05 20.97
CA TYR A 141 12.11 -6.80 21.63
C TYR A 141 10.61 -6.70 21.92
N ARG A 142 10.27 -6.20 23.11
CA ARG A 142 8.90 -5.98 23.58
C ARG A 142 8.77 -4.59 24.19
N SER A 143 7.62 -3.95 23.99
CA SER A 143 7.34 -2.63 24.56
C SER A 143 5.86 -2.46 24.85
N MET A 144 5.52 -1.75 25.94
CA MET A 144 4.14 -1.34 26.22
C MET A 144 3.73 -0.04 25.49
N SER A 145 4.71 0.72 25.00
CA SER A 145 4.49 1.99 24.28
C SER A 145 4.57 1.78 22.77
N VAL A 146 3.55 2.30 22.06
CA VAL A 146 3.50 2.32 20.60
C VAL A 146 4.68 3.11 20.03
N ASN A 147 5.00 4.27 20.61
CA ASN A 147 6.11 5.10 20.14
C ASN A 147 7.45 4.38 20.26
N SER A 148 7.71 3.76 21.40
CA SER A 148 8.96 3.02 21.63
C SER A 148 9.06 1.77 20.74
N TRP A 149 7.94 1.12 20.41
CA TRP A 149 7.91 0.03 19.44
C TRP A 149 8.16 0.52 17.99
N LEU A 150 7.54 1.63 17.58
CA LEU A 150 7.76 2.24 16.26
C LEU A 150 9.21 2.72 16.08
N ASP A 151 9.78 3.37 17.10
CA ASP A 151 11.16 3.82 17.08
C ASP A 151 12.14 2.65 17.07
N HIS A 152 11.84 1.58 17.78
CA HIS A 152 12.62 0.35 17.73
C HIS A 152 12.67 -0.24 16.31
N LEU A 153 11.54 -0.33 15.60
CA LEU A 153 11.50 -0.81 14.21
C LEU A 153 12.39 0.04 13.29
N ARG A 154 12.33 1.36 13.43
CA ARG A 154 13.11 2.28 12.59
C ARG A 154 14.60 2.19 12.89
N ARG A 155 14.99 2.16 14.17
CA ARG A 155 16.39 2.20 14.58
C ARG A 155 17.10 0.86 14.44
N SER A 156 16.43 -0.23 14.80
CA SER A 156 17.05 -1.57 14.86
C SER A 156 16.95 -2.34 13.55
N HIS A 157 15.89 -2.09 12.77
CA HIS A 157 15.60 -2.85 11.55
C HIS A 157 15.52 -1.98 10.30
N SER A 158 15.70 -0.66 10.42
CA SER A 158 15.55 0.30 9.32
C SER A 158 14.25 0.11 8.54
N THR A 159 13.18 -0.28 9.25
CA THR A 159 11.90 -0.65 8.66
C THR A 159 10.75 0.19 9.23
N THR A 160 9.60 0.12 8.57
CA THR A 160 8.34 0.68 9.05
C THR A 160 7.35 -0.46 9.28
N PRO A 161 6.28 -0.29 10.09
CA PRO A 161 5.29 -1.35 10.29
C PRO A 161 4.76 -1.89 8.95
N ALA A 162 4.42 -0.99 8.03
CA ALA A 162 3.92 -1.37 6.71
C ALA A 162 4.93 -2.17 5.86
N MET A 163 6.24 -1.94 6.04
CA MET A 163 7.30 -2.69 5.36
C MET A 163 7.59 -4.02 6.03
N ALA A 164 7.54 -4.07 7.37
CA ALA A 164 7.62 -5.29 8.17
C ALA A 164 6.36 -6.17 8.05
N GLY A 165 5.38 -5.78 7.21
CA GLY A 165 4.15 -6.52 7.04
C GLY A 165 3.34 -6.59 8.32
N CYS A 166 3.31 -5.52 9.11
CA CYS A 166 2.52 -5.46 10.33
C CYS A 166 1.77 -4.12 10.47
N PHE A 167 0.71 -4.14 11.26
CA PHE A 167 -0.09 -2.97 11.61
C PHE A 167 -0.51 -3.07 13.07
N LEU A 168 -0.86 -1.93 13.65
CA LEU A 168 -1.36 -1.83 15.02
C LEU A 168 -2.89 -1.85 14.93
N ARG A 169 -3.53 -2.83 15.59
CA ARG A 169 -4.98 -2.84 15.76
C ARG A 169 -5.33 -2.42 17.18
N CYS A 170 -6.07 -1.33 17.28
CA CYS A 170 -6.65 -0.87 18.54
C CYS A 170 -7.81 -1.78 18.96
N GLU A 171 -8.07 -1.91 20.26
CA GLU A 171 -9.26 -2.61 20.79
C GLU A 171 -10.58 -2.05 20.24
N CYS A 172 -10.61 -0.77 19.83
CA CYS A 172 -11.77 -0.17 19.17
C CYS A 172 -12.01 -0.67 17.73
N GLY A 173 -11.13 -1.54 17.21
CA GLY A 173 -11.20 -2.10 15.85
C GLY A 173 -10.46 -1.27 14.79
N HIS A 174 -9.92 -0.10 15.14
CA HIS A 174 -9.20 0.75 14.20
C HIS A 174 -7.79 0.21 13.91
N GLU A 175 -7.45 0.09 12.62
CA GLU A 175 -6.13 -0.31 12.15
C GLU A 175 -5.29 0.91 11.77
N THR A 176 -4.10 1.04 12.36
CA THR A 176 -3.18 2.14 12.10
C THR A 176 -1.75 1.65 11.90
N VAL A 177 -0.98 2.42 11.15
CA VAL A 177 0.48 2.24 11.00
C VAL A 177 1.27 3.28 11.79
N SER A 178 0.56 4.22 12.43
CA SER A 178 1.14 5.32 13.22
C SER A 178 0.52 5.38 14.61
N HIS A 179 1.17 6.12 15.51
CA HIS A 179 0.69 6.35 16.87
C HIS A 179 -0.42 7.40 16.97
N ALA A 180 -0.82 8.05 15.85
CA ALA A 180 -1.78 9.15 15.87
C ALA A 180 -3.15 8.76 16.49
N HIS A 181 -3.57 7.51 16.31
CA HIS A 181 -4.81 7.01 16.90
C HIS A 181 -4.78 6.97 18.43
N GLN A 182 -3.59 6.82 19.05
CA GLN A 182 -3.42 6.77 20.49
C GLN A 182 -3.95 8.04 21.18
N TYR A 183 -3.82 9.20 20.53
CA TYR A 183 -4.31 10.48 21.06
C TYR A 183 -5.79 10.74 20.81
N ARG A 184 -6.44 9.92 19.98
CA ARG A 184 -7.87 10.08 19.60
C ARG A 184 -8.77 9.02 20.23
N CYS A 185 -8.20 7.98 20.83
CA CYS A 185 -8.94 6.86 21.40
C CYS A 185 -8.66 6.73 22.90
N GLU A 186 -9.70 6.77 23.72
CA GLU A 186 -9.59 6.65 25.19
C GLU A 186 -9.14 5.24 25.62
N ILE A 187 -9.53 4.21 24.86
CA ILE A 187 -9.25 2.78 25.14
C ILE A 187 -8.00 2.33 24.37
N SER A 188 -6.97 3.17 24.25
CA SER A 188 -5.82 3.02 23.33
C SER A 188 -4.86 1.86 23.65
N LYS A 189 -5.40 0.64 23.70
CA LYS A 189 -4.68 -0.62 23.79
C LYS A 189 -4.51 -1.16 22.39
N PHE A 190 -3.26 -1.38 22.02
CA PHE A 190 -2.88 -1.82 20.69
C PHE A 190 -2.35 -3.24 20.73
N THR A 191 -2.64 -3.98 19.67
CA THR A 191 -2.04 -5.28 19.39
C THR A 191 -1.31 -5.21 18.06
N VAL A 192 -0.13 -5.84 17.97
CA VAL A 192 0.58 -5.95 16.70
C VAL A 192 -0.03 -7.09 15.92
N ILE A 193 -0.61 -6.78 14.77
CA ILE A 193 -1.10 -7.79 13.83
C ILE A 193 -0.10 -7.88 12.70
N ARG A 194 0.48 -9.08 12.52
CA ARG A 194 1.24 -9.41 11.32
C ARG A 194 0.24 -9.55 10.18
N CYS A 195 0.30 -8.68 9.18
CA CYS A 195 -0.28 -9.00 7.88
C CYS A 195 0.37 -10.30 7.43
N SER A 196 -0.44 -11.28 7.05
CA SER A 196 0.08 -12.35 6.19
C SER A 196 0.76 -11.68 5.00
N VAL A 197 2.02 -12.03 4.78
CA VAL A 197 2.85 -11.43 3.72
C VAL A 197 2.04 -11.47 2.44
N ALA A 198 1.72 -10.30 1.89
CA ALA A 198 0.94 -10.21 0.67
C ALA A 198 1.57 -11.14 -0.39
N PRO A 199 0.77 -11.97 -1.07
CA PRO A 199 1.31 -13.02 -1.92
C PRO A 199 2.20 -12.42 -3.02
N LYS A 200 3.36 -13.05 -3.25
CA LYS A 200 4.25 -12.70 -4.35
C LYS A 200 3.52 -12.94 -5.68
N CYS A 201 3.70 -12.04 -6.63
CA CYS A 201 3.23 -12.25 -7.98
C CYS A 201 3.79 -13.57 -8.54
N VAL A 202 2.95 -14.36 -9.21
CA VAL A 202 3.36 -15.62 -9.83
C VAL A 202 4.34 -15.43 -11.00
N LEU A 203 4.48 -14.21 -11.52
CA LEU A 203 5.32 -13.87 -12.67
C LEU A 203 6.46 -12.89 -12.37
N CYS A 204 6.50 -12.29 -11.17
CA CYS A 204 7.58 -11.36 -10.77
C CYS A 204 7.72 -11.25 -9.25
N GLU A 205 8.54 -10.31 -8.77
CA GLU A 205 8.81 -10.13 -7.33
C GLU A 205 7.91 -9.14 -6.60
N MET A 206 6.99 -8.50 -7.32
CA MET A 206 6.05 -7.58 -6.70
C MET A 206 5.09 -8.32 -5.76
N ARG A 207 4.76 -7.70 -4.62
CA ARG A 207 3.77 -8.19 -3.64
C ARG A 207 2.58 -7.21 -3.53
N PRO A 208 1.58 -7.32 -4.40
CA PRO A 208 0.41 -6.44 -4.37
C PRO A 208 -0.36 -6.56 -3.04
N LYS A 209 -0.66 -5.43 -2.39
CA LYS A 209 -1.24 -5.37 -1.02
C LYS A 209 -2.72 -5.75 -0.92
N SER A 210 -3.40 -5.99 -2.04
CA SER A 210 -4.81 -6.35 -2.06
C SER A 210 -5.12 -7.27 -3.24
N GLN A 211 -6.22 -8.00 -3.13
CA GLN A 211 -6.71 -8.89 -4.18
C GLN A 211 -6.92 -8.15 -5.52
N SER A 212 -7.59 -6.98 -5.47
CA SER A 212 -7.81 -6.13 -6.65
C SER A 212 -6.50 -5.55 -7.19
N GLY A 213 -5.59 -5.16 -6.31
CA GLY A 213 -4.25 -4.71 -6.68
C GLY A 213 -3.46 -5.80 -7.40
N TYR A 214 -3.59 -7.05 -6.96
CA TYR A 214 -2.94 -8.20 -7.56
C TYR A 214 -3.44 -8.48 -8.98
N ALA A 215 -4.77 -8.51 -9.17
CA ALA A 215 -5.36 -8.69 -10.49
C ALA A 215 -4.98 -7.55 -11.46
N LYS A 216 -5.03 -6.29 -11.00
CA LYS A 216 -4.59 -5.13 -11.76
C LYS A 216 -3.11 -5.21 -12.14
N HIS A 217 -2.26 -5.65 -11.22
CA HIS A 217 -0.83 -5.82 -11.45
C HIS A 217 -0.55 -6.82 -12.59
N LEU A 218 -1.15 -8.00 -12.55
CA LEU A 218 -1.02 -8.99 -13.63
C LEU A 218 -1.43 -8.41 -14.99
N LYS A 219 -2.56 -7.70 -15.03
CA LYS A 219 -3.06 -7.09 -16.26
C LYS A 219 -2.13 -6.01 -16.82
N VAL A 220 -1.62 -5.12 -15.96
CA VAL A 220 -0.83 -3.95 -16.39
C VAL A 220 0.63 -4.31 -16.66
N HIS A 221 1.25 -5.13 -15.82
CA HIS A 221 2.69 -5.43 -15.90
C HIS A 221 3.01 -6.69 -16.71
N HIS A 222 2.07 -7.64 -16.79
CA HIS A 222 2.29 -8.92 -17.46
C HIS A 222 1.34 -9.16 -18.63
N SER A 223 0.44 -8.21 -18.92
CA SER A 223 -0.55 -8.31 -20.00
C SER A 223 -1.33 -9.62 -19.98
N THR A 224 -1.57 -10.18 -18.79
CA THR A 224 -2.23 -11.48 -18.59
C THR A 224 -3.32 -11.40 -17.54
N LYS A 225 -4.30 -12.28 -17.64
CA LYS A 225 -5.30 -12.49 -16.59
C LYS A 225 -4.88 -13.60 -15.64
N ILE A 226 -5.46 -13.59 -14.43
CA ILE A 226 -5.13 -14.61 -13.44
C ILE A 226 -5.59 -16.01 -13.85
N GLU A 227 -6.75 -16.13 -14.50
CA GLU A 227 -7.27 -17.37 -15.06
C GLU A 227 -6.33 -17.95 -16.14
N GLU A 228 -5.79 -17.10 -17.01
CA GLU A 228 -4.86 -17.47 -18.09
C GLU A 228 -3.53 -17.98 -17.52
N SER A 229 -3.12 -17.44 -16.36
CA SER A 229 -1.96 -17.93 -15.63
C SER A 229 -2.22 -19.27 -14.90
N GLY A 230 -3.45 -19.78 -14.91
CA GLY A 230 -3.80 -21.02 -14.21
C GLY A 230 -3.99 -20.86 -12.71
N TYR A 231 -4.30 -19.65 -12.23
CA TYR A 231 -4.49 -19.35 -10.80
C TYR A 231 -5.84 -18.67 -10.54
N TYR A 232 -6.22 -18.57 -9.26
CA TYR A 232 -7.31 -17.74 -8.77
C TYR A 232 -6.94 -17.12 -7.41
N LEU A 233 -7.59 -16.01 -7.05
CA LEU A 233 -7.44 -15.37 -5.74
C LEU A 233 -8.56 -15.80 -4.81
N LYS A 234 -8.22 -16.14 -3.57
CA LYS A 234 -9.19 -16.42 -2.51
C LYS A 234 -9.02 -15.42 -1.37
N CYS A 235 -10.03 -14.58 -1.15
CA CYS A 235 -10.09 -13.65 -0.03
C CYS A 235 -10.27 -14.43 1.29
N ALA A 236 -9.82 -13.85 2.41
CA ALA A 236 -10.04 -14.40 3.75
C ALA A 236 -11.52 -14.61 4.07
N CYS A 237 -12.42 -13.79 3.51
CA CYS A 237 -13.88 -13.96 3.66
C CYS A 237 -14.44 -15.16 2.87
N GLY A 238 -13.60 -15.94 2.17
CA GLY A 238 -13.99 -17.08 1.36
C GLY A 238 -14.30 -16.76 -0.11
N PHE A 239 -14.40 -15.47 -0.49
CA PHE A 239 -14.71 -15.08 -1.85
C PHE A 239 -13.60 -15.47 -2.83
N ARG A 240 -13.99 -16.04 -3.97
CA ARG A 240 -13.08 -16.48 -5.03
C ARG A 240 -13.17 -15.53 -6.21
N ALA A 241 -12.04 -14.93 -6.60
CA ALA A 241 -11.94 -14.14 -7.82
C ALA A 241 -10.97 -14.79 -8.82
N ASP A 242 -11.48 -15.03 -10.01
CA ASP A 242 -10.79 -15.51 -11.21
C ASP A 242 -10.61 -14.39 -12.26
N THR A 243 -11.25 -13.24 -12.07
CA THR A 243 -11.13 -12.07 -12.95
C THR A 243 -10.84 -10.77 -12.17
N ASP A 244 -10.29 -9.77 -12.86
CA ASP A 244 -10.10 -8.42 -12.32
C ASP A 244 -11.43 -7.77 -11.96
N HIS A 245 -12.47 -7.98 -12.76
CA HIS A 245 -13.80 -7.45 -12.50
C HIS A 245 -14.39 -8.01 -11.20
N HIS A 246 -14.34 -9.33 -10.98
CA HIS A 246 -14.80 -9.95 -9.73
C HIS A 246 -14.03 -9.41 -8.52
N SER A 247 -12.72 -9.22 -8.65
CA SER A 247 -11.90 -8.66 -7.57
C SER A 247 -12.29 -7.22 -7.24
N ARG A 248 -12.65 -6.41 -8.24
CA ARG A 248 -13.08 -5.01 -8.06
C ARG A 248 -14.47 -4.89 -7.46
N GLU A 249 -15.43 -5.70 -7.90
CA GLU A 249 -16.77 -5.72 -7.32
C GLU A 249 -16.72 -6.17 -5.86
N HIS A 250 -15.93 -7.19 -5.56
CA HIS A 250 -15.71 -7.64 -4.19
C HIS A 250 -15.09 -6.55 -3.31
N PHE A 251 -14.13 -5.77 -3.83
CA PHE A 251 -13.46 -4.69 -3.10
C PHE A 251 -14.42 -3.65 -2.50
N LYS A 252 -15.61 -3.47 -3.11
CA LYS A 252 -16.65 -2.55 -2.61
C LYS A 252 -17.28 -3.02 -1.30
N GLN A 253 -17.35 -4.34 -1.09
CA GLN A 253 -17.98 -4.96 0.09
C GLN A 253 -16.94 -5.39 1.12
N CYS A 254 -15.77 -5.82 0.67
CA CYS A 254 -14.67 -6.28 1.51
C CYS A 254 -13.38 -5.70 0.95
N PRO A 255 -12.53 -5.05 1.75
CA PRO A 255 -11.31 -4.42 1.24
C PRO A 255 -10.28 -5.42 0.69
N GLY A 256 -10.48 -6.74 0.86
CA GLY A 256 -9.66 -7.77 0.21
C GLY A 256 -8.17 -7.65 0.51
N ARG A 257 -7.81 -7.18 1.72
CA ARG A 257 -6.42 -7.00 2.17
C ARG A 257 -5.76 -8.34 2.46
N GLU A 258 -6.51 -9.27 3.02
CA GLU A 258 -6.07 -10.63 3.29
C GLU A 258 -6.59 -11.56 2.19
N PHE A 259 -5.67 -12.09 1.38
CA PHE A 259 -6.00 -12.99 0.30
C PHE A 259 -4.84 -13.95 0.01
N THR A 260 -5.16 -15.06 -0.63
CA THR A 260 -4.22 -16.11 -1.03
C THR A 260 -4.35 -16.41 -2.51
N VAL A 261 -3.26 -16.84 -3.14
CA VAL A 261 -3.22 -17.24 -4.56
C VAL A 261 -3.24 -18.76 -4.63
N HIS A 262 -4.17 -19.32 -5.38
CA HIS A 262 -4.37 -20.77 -5.50
C HIS A 262 -4.27 -21.22 -6.96
N LYS A 263 -3.66 -22.38 -7.20
CA LYS A 263 -3.56 -22.97 -8.54
C LYS A 263 -4.87 -23.63 -8.95
N LEU A 264 -5.30 -23.46 -10.20
CA LEU A 264 -6.43 -24.18 -10.77
C LEU A 264 -6.04 -25.65 -10.95
N LYS A 265 -6.86 -26.58 -10.43
CA LYS A 265 -6.70 -28.01 -10.72
C LYS A 265 -7.12 -28.24 -12.18
N LYS A 266 -6.21 -28.79 -13.01
CA LYS A 266 -6.57 -29.29 -14.33
C LYS A 266 -7.56 -30.44 -14.14
N LYS A 267 -8.71 -30.37 -14.81
CA LYS A 267 -9.66 -31.48 -14.89
C LYS A 267 -9.15 -32.50 -15.90
#